data_AF-A0A817R066-F1
#
_entry.id   AF-A0A817R066-F1
#
_cell.length_a   1.000
_cell.length_b   1.000
_cell.length_c   1.000
_cell.angle_alpha   90.00
_cell.angle_beta   90.00
_cell.angle_gamma   90.00
#
_symmetry.space_group_name_H-M   'P 1'
#
loop_
_entity.id
_entity.type
_entity.pdbx_description
1 polymer ?
#
loop_
_entity_poly.entity_id
_entity_poly.type
_entity_poly.pdbx_seq_one_letter_code
_entity_poly.pdbx_strand_id
1 'polypeptide(L)'
;MKQWQSSYHLILEVVSLNLDWNKISGQGARYIGELLQENTILETLSLNVNQIGEQGGQYLAQALEHNNTLTTLSLDSNRIKDQGAKYFAEALQKNKKLQKLNLQANRITDEGVQYLTDALQNNSTLMYLYLHYNEISKAGAKYLSQLLEKNGTLVELNLCGNSIGDQGAKYLAQALAKNEVKLNFYKSP
;
A
#
# COMPACT_ATOMS: atom_id res chain seq x y z
N MET A 1 -15.12 -37.37 -39.26
CA MET A 1 -16.31 -36.78 -38.62
C MET A 1 -16.01 -36.54 -37.15
N LYS A 2 -16.15 -35.27 -36.71
CA LYS A 2 -16.35 -34.74 -35.33
C LYS A 2 -15.44 -35.30 -34.21
N GLN A 3 -14.36 -34.64 -33.77
CA GLN A 3 -14.22 -33.34 -33.08
C GLN A 3 -14.58 -33.41 -31.57
N TRP A 4 -13.72 -32.77 -30.76
CA TRP A 4 -13.86 -32.33 -29.36
C TRP A 4 -13.51 -33.31 -28.23
N GLN A 5 -12.25 -33.29 -27.79
CA GLN A 5 -11.88 -33.20 -26.36
C GLN A 5 -10.52 -32.48 -26.21
N SER A 6 -10.46 -31.20 -26.62
CA SER A 6 -9.49 -30.28 -25.99
C SER A 6 -10.22 -29.69 -24.79
N SER A 7 -10.19 -30.43 -23.69
CA SER A 7 -10.75 -29.96 -22.42
C SER A 7 -9.87 -28.80 -21.97
N TYR A 8 -10.35 -27.57 -22.17
CA TYR A 8 -9.84 -26.40 -21.47
C TYR A 8 -9.88 -26.68 -19.97
N HIS A 9 -8.76 -27.14 -19.40
CA HIS A 9 -8.54 -26.99 -17.97
C HIS A 9 -8.32 -25.50 -17.77
N LEU A 10 -9.40 -24.77 -17.49
CA LEU A 10 -9.30 -23.56 -16.69
C LEU A 10 -8.62 -24.00 -15.39
N ILE A 11 -7.30 -23.83 -15.31
CA ILE A 11 -6.63 -23.87 -14.02
C ILE A 11 -7.20 -22.66 -13.29
N LEU A 12 -8.14 -22.91 -12.38
CA LEU A 12 -8.69 -21.88 -11.51
C LEU A 12 -7.62 -21.58 -10.47
N GLU A 13 -6.68 -20.73 -10.85
CA GLU A 13 -5.62 -20.29 -9.95
C GLU A 13 -6.15 -19.23 -9.00
N VAL A 14 -5.69 -19.26 -7.74
CA VAL A 14 -6.16 -18.33 -6.71
C VAL A 14 -5.50 -16.97 -6.92
N VAL A 15 -6.23 -16.02 -7.51
CA VAL A 15 -5.77 -14.64 -7.76
C VAL A 15 -6.05 -13.69 -6.60
N SER A 16 -6.96 -14.07 -5.68
CA SER A 16 -7.32 -13.27 -4.51
C SER A 16 -7.43 -14.16 -3.28
N LEU A 17 -6.74 -13.76 -2.21
CA LEU A 17 -6.71 -14.47 -0.94
C LEU A 17 -7.09 -13.51 0.20
N ASN A 18 -8.15 -13.87 0.93
CA ASN A 18 -8.59 -13.15 2.13
C ASN A 18 -8.28 -13.99 3.38
N LEU A 19 -7.45 -13.43 4.26
CA LEU A 19 -7.02 -14.02 5.53
C LEU A 19 -7.30 -13.08 6.71
N ASP A 20 -8.32 -12.23 6.57
CA ASP A 20 -8.69 -11.29 7.61
C ASP A 20 -9.16 -12.02 8.89
N TRP A 21 -8.93 -11.43 10.06
CA TRP A 21 -9.42 -11.95 11.36
C TRP A 21 -8.92 -13.35 11.75
N ASN A 22 -7.71 -13.74 11.35
CA ASN A 22 -7.17 -15.10 11.57
C ASN A 22 -6.09 -15.19 12.67
N LYS A 23 -5.87 -14.14 13.46
CA LYS A 23 -4.83 -14.09 14.51
C LYS A 23 -3.42 -14.43 13.98
N ILE A 24 -3.16 -14.13 12.71
CA ILE A 24 -1.86 -14.36 12.06
C ILE A 24 -0.81 -13.46 12.74
N SER A 25 0.21 -14.06 13.34
CA SER A 25 1.32 -13.35 13.95
C SER A 25 2.41 -13.01 12.92
N GLY A 26 3.47 -12.31 13.33
CA GLY A 26 4.65 -12.10 12.49
C GLY A 26 5.26 -13.40 11.93
N GLN A 27 5.14 -14.52 12.64
CA GLN A 27 5.58 -15.83 12.13
C GLN A 27 4.71 -16.32 10.96
N GLY A 28 3.39 -16.12 11.03
CA GLY A 28 2.51 -16.45 9.90
C GLY A 28 2.77 -15.53 8.70
N ALA A 29 3.03 -14.24 8.95
CA ALA A 29 3.42 -13.30 7.91
C ALA A 29 4.73 -13.69 7.21
N ARG A 30 5.68 -14.31 7.94
CA ARG A 30 6.88 -14.89 7.34
C ARG A 30 6.55 -15.95 6.28
N TYR A 31 5.71 -16.92 6.61
CA TYR A 31 5.32 -17.97 5.65
C TYR A 31 4.56 -17.39 4.44
N ILE A 32 3.75 -16.35 4.67
CA ILE A 32 3.09 -15.63 3.57
C ILE A 32 4.12 -14.89 2.70
N GLY A 33 5.13 -14.27 3.30
CA GLY A 33 6.24 -13.66 2.57
C GLY A 33 7.05 -14.66 1.75
N GLU A 34 7.27 -15.87 2.28
CA GLU A 34 7.89 -16.99 1.55
C GLU A 34 7.00 -17.43 0.36
N LEU A 35 5.68 -17.54 0.56
CA LEU A 35 4.72 -17.81 -0.52
C LEU A 35 4.76 -16.73 -1.62
N LEU A 36 4.78 -15.45 -1.24
CA LEU A 36 4.76 -14.33 -2.19
C LEU A 36 6.04 -14.23 -3.03
N GLN A 37 7.16 -14.81 -2.60
CA GLN A 37 8.38 -14.84 -3.41
C GLN A 37 8.28 -15.82 -4.59
N GLU A 38 7.57 -16.93 -4.40
CA GLU A 38 7.40 -17.98 -5.42
C GLU A 38 6.11 -17.82 -6.23
N ASN A 39 5.08 -17.22 -5.62
CA ASN A 39 3.77 -17.11 -6.22
C ASN A 39 3.72 -15.99 -7.27
N THR A 40 3.43 -16.36 -8.51
CA THR A 40 3.39 -15.48 -9.69
C THR A 40 1.97 -15.25 -10.21
N ILE A 41 0.96 -15.47 -9.35
CA ILE A 41 -0.46 -15.48 -9.75
C ILE A 41 -1.29 -14.54 -8.87
N LEU A 42 -1.03 -14.52 -7.56
CA LEU A 42 -1.81 -13.79 -6.60
C LEU A 42 -1.68 -12.28 -6.86
N GLU A 43 -2.83 -11.65 -7.07
CA GLU A 43 -2.95 -10.22 -7.35
C GLU A 43 -3.44 -9.45 -6.12
N THR A 44 -4.30 -10.09 -5.31
CA THR A 44 -4.91 -9.47 -4.12
C THR A 44 -4.68 -10.30 -2.87
N LEU A 45 -4.15 -9.65 -1.84
CA LEU A 45 -3.96 -10.24 -0.53
C LEU A 45 -4.56 -9.34 0.55
N SER A 46 -5.49 -9.88 1.32
CA SER A 46 -6.09 -9.23 2.48
C SER A 46 -5.67 -9.93 3.76
N LEU A 47 -5.08 -9.17 4.68
CA LEU A 47 -4.55 -9.62 5.97
C LEU A 47 -5.07 -8.75 7.12
N ASN A 48 -6.23 -8.14 6.96
CA ASN A 48 -6.77 -7.18 7.93
C ASN A 48 -7.04 -7.85 9.28
N VAL A 49 -6.89 -7.06 10.34
CA VAL A 49 -7.22 -7.44 11.72
C VAL A 49 -6.50 -8.73 12.14
N ASN A 50 -5.18 -8.72 11.99
CA ASN A 50 -4.28 -9.77 12.44
C ASN A 50 -3.25 -9.19 13.45
N GLN A 51 -2.20 -9.96 13.77
CA GLN A 51 -1.18 -9.61 14.77
C GLN A 51 0.22 -9.61 14.12
N ILE A 52 0.30 -9.16 12.87
CA ILE A 52 1.51 -9.22 12.03
C ILE A 52 2.68 -8.47 12.68
N GLY A 53 2.44 -7.27 13.20
CA GLY A 53 3.44 -6.45 13.85
C GLY A 53 4.52 -5.92 12.90
N GLU A 54 5.48 -5.16 13.44
CA GLU A 54 6.60 -4.58 12.68
C GLU A 54 7.44 -5.64 11.96
N GLN A 55 7.79 -6.73 12.66
CA GLN A 55 8.61 -7.82 12.09
C GLN A 55 7.85 -8.61 11.02
N GLY A 56 6.55 -8.84 11.18
CA GLY A 56 5.75 -9.45 10.12
C GLY A 56 5.64 -8.53 8.90
N GLY A 57 5.54 -7.22 9.11
CA GLY A 57 5.60 -6.21 8.05
C GLY A 57 6.90 -6.26 7.27
N GLN A 58 8.03 -6.50 7.96
CA GLN A 58 9.33 -6.70 7.30
C GLN A 58 9.32 -7.85 6.31
N TYR A 59 8.82 -9.03 6.70
CA TYR A 59 8.79 -10.19 5.81
C TYR A 59 7.90 -9.98 4.58
N LEU A 60 6.75 -9.34 4.76
CA LEU A 60 5.85 -9.00 3.65
C LEU A 60 6.47 -7.95 2.72
N ALA A 61 7.11 -6.93 3.27
CA ALA A 61 7.80 -5.90 2.49
C ALA A 61 8.98 -6.49 1.70
N GLN A 62 9.79 -7.34 2.30
CA GLN A 62 10.89 -8.03 1.61
C GLN A 62 10.38 -8.88 0.43
N ALA A 63 9.26 -9.59 0.61
CA ALA A 63 8.65 -10.35 -0.47
C ALA A 63 8.14 -9.43 -1.60
N LEU A 64 7.56 -8.27 -1.25
CA LEU A 64 7.12 -7.26 -2.22
C LEU A 64 8.25 -6.70 -3.07
N GLU A 65 9.50 -6.65 -2.59
CA GLU A 65 10.63 -6.16 -3.41
C GLU A 65 10.78 -6.92 -4.73
N HIS A 66 10.42 -8.20 -4.74
CA HIS A 66 10.60 -9.11 -5.86
C HIS A 66 9.28 -9.61 -6.46
N ASN A 67 8.17 -9.58 -5.70
CA ASN A 67 6.88 -9.99 -6.21
C ASN A 67 6.37 -9.01 -7.28
N ASN A 68 6.09 -9.55 -8.47
CA ASN A 68 5.71 -8.75 -9.64
C ASN A 68 4.24 -8.94 -10.06
N THR A 69 3.40 -9.52 -9.20
CA THR A 69 1.99 -9.83 -9.51
C THR A 69 1.00 -9.18 -8.55
N LEU A 70 1.37 -9.02 -7.29
CA LEU A 70 0.49 -8.43 -6.28
C LEU A 70 0.25 -6.95 -6.58
N THR A 71 -1.00 -6.61 -6.85
CA THR A 71 -1.46 -5.25 -7.11
C THR A 71 -2.13 -4.63 -5.88
N THR A 72 -2.69 -5.45 -5.00
CA THR A 72 -3.40 -5.01 -3.79
C THR A 72 -2.93 -5.76 -2.55
N LEU A 73 -2.48 -5.00 -1.54
CA LEU A 73 -2.18 -5.51 -0.20
C LEU A 73 -2.95 -4.73 0.86
N SER A 74 -3.73 -5.43 1.68
CA SER A 74 -4.45 -4.83 2.82
C SER A 74 -3.97 -5.38 4.15
N LEU A 75 -3.56 -4.46 5.04
CA LEU A 75 -2.97 -4.74 6.35
C LEU A 75 -3.62 -3.89 7.45
N ASP A 76 -4.92 -3.58 7.35
CA ASP A 76 -5.66 -2.85 8.38
C ASP A 76 -5.45 -3.50 9.76
N SER A 77 -5.23 -2.71 10.80
CA SER A 77 -5.26 -3.15 12.20
C SER A 77 -4.25 -4.27 12.52
N ASN A 78 -2.99 -4.10 12.08
CA ASN A 78 -1.93 -5.10 12.22
C ASN A 78 -0.75 -4.70 13.11
N ARG A 79 -0.79 -3.50 13.71
CA ARG A 79 0.32 -2.94 14.52
C ARG A 79 1.64 -2.88 13.74
N ILE A 80 1.57 -2.50 12.46
CA ILE A 80 2.74 -2.35 11.58
C ILE A 80 3.70 -1.25 12.11
N LYS A 81 3.16 -0.16 12.68
CA LYS A 81 3.89 1.01 13.20
C LYS A 81 4.89 1.63 12.22
N ASP A 82 5.67 2.60 12.69
CA ASP A 82 6.62 3.35 11.86
C ASP A 82 7.72 2.48 11.27
N GLN A 83 8.27 1.53 12.06
CA GLN A 83 9.32 0.65 11.59
C GLN A 83 8.83 -0.30 10.49
N GLY A 84 7.59 -0.81 10.59
CA GLY A 84 6.98 -1.58 9.52
C GLY A 84 6.68 -0.73 8.28
N ALA A 85 6.21 0.50 8.45
CA ALA A 85 6.01 1.45 7.35
C ALA A 85 7.32 1.77 6.62
N LYS A 86 8.45 1.86 7.34
CA LYS A 86 9.78 2.00 6.75
C LYS A 86 10.13 0.84 5.82
N TYR A 87 9.88 -0.40 6.24
CA TYR A 87 10.14 -1.57 5.38
C TYR A 87 9.28 -1.54 4.10
N PHE A 88 7.99 -1.19 4.22
CA PHE A 88 7.15 -1.00 3.03
C PHE A 88 7.65 0.15 2.14
N ALA A 89 8.14 1.25 2.71
CA ALA A 89 8.73 2.33 1.95
C ALA A 89 9.96 1.85 1.14
N GLU A 90 10.88 1.14 1.77
CA GLU A 90 12.05 0.53 1.09
C GLU A 90 11.61 -0.40 -0.05
N ALA A 91 10.57 -1.23 0.19
CA ALA A 91 10.04 -2.11 -0.82
C ALA A 91 9.40 -1.36 -1.99
N LEU A 92 8.64 -0.30 -1.73
CA LEU A 92 7.97 0.53 -2.75
C LEU A 92 8.95 1.30 -3.65
N GLN A 93 10.19 1.53 -3.21
CA GLN A 93 11.22 2.10 -4.08
C GLN A 93 11.58 1.14 -5.23
N LYS A 94 11.55 -0.17 -4.96
CA LYS A 94 11.91 -1.24 -5.90
C LYS A 94 10.71 -1.80 -6.64
N ASN A 95 9.62 -2.08 -5.92
CA ASN A 95 8.41 -2.67 -6.48
C ASN A 95 7.74 -1.71 -7.48
N LYS A 96 7.41 -2.23 -8.67
CA LYS A 96 6.75 -1.49 -9.76
C LYS A 96 5.41 -2.13 -10.15
N LYS A 97 4.71 -2.73 -9.19
CA LYS A 97 3.48 -3.50 -9.44
C LYS A 97 2.35 -3.20 -8.46
N LEU A 98 2.66 -2.99 -7.19
CA LEU A 98 1.67 -2.66 -6.19
C LEU A 98 0.99 -1.33 -6.53
N GLN A 99 -0.33 -1.36 -6.60
CA GLN A 99 -1.19 -0.22 -6.92
C GLN A 99 -1.95 0.26 -5.69
N LYS A 100 -2.28 -0.65 -4.77
CA LYS A 100 -3.05 -0.35 -3.56
C LYS A 100 -2.37 -0.92 -2.31
N LEU A 101 -2.12 -0.04 -1.35
CA LEU A 101 -1.61 -0.39 -0.04
C LEU A 101 -2.52 0.20 1.04
N ASN A 102 -3.14 -0.68 1.82
CA ASN A 102 -3.93 -0.28 2.98
C ASN A 102 -3.16 -0.54 4.29
N LEU A 103 -2.83 0.54 4.99
CA LEU A 103 -2.16 0.57 6.29
C LEU A 103 -3.04 1.24 7.38
N GLN A 104 -4.36 1.12 7.28
CA GLN A 104 -5.31 1.56 8.30
C GLN A 104 -4.96 1.10 9.71
N ALA A 105 -5.20 1.95 10.72
CA ALA A 105 -5.20 1.54 12.12
C ALA A 105 -3.92 0.80 12.56
N ASN A 106 -2.76 1.27 12.10
CA ASN A 106 -1.48 0.62 12.33
C ASN A 106 -0.55 1.34 13.31
N ARG A 107 -1.02 2.42 13.95
CA ARG A 107 -0.22 3.28 14.84
C ARG A 107 1.00 3.86 14.11
N ILE A 108 0.80 4.26 12.87
CA ILE A 108 1.79 4.98 12.08
C ILE A 108 1.72 6.45 12.50
N THR A 109 2.87 7.02 12.85
CA THR A 109 3.03 8.42 13.23
C THR A 109 3.57 9.24 12.04
N ASP A 110 3.94 10.50 12.30
CA ASP A 110 4.57 11.35 11.31
C ASP A 110 5.90 10.78 10.77
N GLU A 111 6.61 9.96 11.56
CA GLU A 111 7.87 9.32 11.15
C GLU A 111 7.62 8.25 10.08
N GLY A 112 6.66 7.34 10.30
CA GLY A 112 6.30 6.33 9.32
C GLY A 112 5.75 6.95 8.03
N VAL A 113 4.99 8.04 8.14
CA VAL A 113 4.54 8.82 6.97
C VAL A 113 5.73 9.39 6.21
N GLN A 114 6.74 9.93 6.89
CA GLN A 114 7.93 10.46 6.24
C GLN A 114 8.60 9.39 5.35
N TYR A 115 8.87 8.20 5.91
CA TYR A 115 9.45 7.10 5.13
C TYR A 115 8.62 6.77 3.89
N LEU A 116 7.30 6.60 4.06
CA LEU A 116 6.40 6.32 2.93
C LEU A 116 6.46 7.42 1.88
N THR A 117 6.40 8.70 2.28
CA THR A 117 6.42 9.81 1.33
C THR A 117 7.74 9.93 0.59
N ASP A 118 8.88 9.69 1.25
CA ASP A 118 10.21 9.74 0.62
C ASP A 118 10.35 8.67 -0.46
N ALA A 119 9.85 7.44 -0.20
CA ALA A 119 9.82 6.38 -1.20
C ALA A 119 8.88 6.70 -2.38
N LEU A 120 7.70 7.24 -2.09
CA LEU A 120 6.68 7.50 -3.08
C LEU A 120 6.99 8.66 -4.03
N GLN A 121 7.99 9.51 -3.73
CA GLN A 121 8.42 10.56 -4.67
C GLN A 121 8.85 9.99 -6.03
N ASN A 122 9.43 8.77 -6.03
CA ASN A 122 9.92 8.09 -7.24
C ASN A 122 9.13 6.81 -7.58
N ASN A 123 8.06 6.51 -6.83
CA ASN A 123 7.17 5.41 -7.16
C ASN A 123 6.09 5.89 -8.14
N SER A 124 5.96 5.18 -9.26
CA SER A 124 5.02 5.50 -10.34
C SER A 124 3.91 4.46 -10.52
N THR A 125 3.67 3.61 -9.52
CA THR A 125 2.66 2.55 -9.60
C THR A 125 1.60 2.58 -8.51
N LEU A 126 1.94 3.07 -7.31
CA LEU A 126 1.00 3.14 -6.20
C LEU A 126 -0.01 4.27 -6.44
N MET A 127 -1.28 3.89 -6.60
CA MET A 127 -2.40 4.79 -6.88
C MET A 127 -3.28 5.02 -5.64
N TYR A 128 -3.34 4.05 -4.72
CA TYR A 128 -4.22 4.08 -3.56
C TYR A 128 -3.40 3.84 -2.28
N LEU A 129 -3.34 4.85 -1.42
CA LEU A 129 -2.68 4.77 -0.12
C LEU A 129 -3.68 5.09 0.99
N TYR A 130 -3.97 4.10 1.82
CA TYR A 130 -4.90 4.28 2.94
C TYR A 130 -4.17 4.29 4.28
N LEU A 131 -4.29 5.41 4.98
CA LEU A 131 -3.62 5.72 6.25
C LEU A 131 -4.61 6.19 7.31
N HIS A 132 -5.91 5.95 7.13
CA HIS A 132 -6.92 6.30 8.11
C HIS A 132 -6.70 5.62 9.48
N TYR A 133 -7.20 6.25 10.54
CA TYR A 133 -7.10 5.81 11.93
C TYR A 133 -5.66 5.56 12.42
N ASN A 134 -4.71 6.38 11.98
CA ASN A 134 -3.33 6.37 12.46
C ASN A 134 -3.08 7.58 13.39
N GLU A 135 -1.81 7.80 13.75
CA GLU A 135 -1.38 8.85 14.69
C GLU A 135 -0.72 10.02 13.94
N ILE A 136 -1.24 10.33 12.75
CA ILE A 136 -0.67 11.35 11.85
C ILE A 136 -1.11 12.74 12.33
N SER A 137 -0.14 13.62 12.56
CA SER A 137 -0.36 15.00 12.96
C SER A 137 -0.25 15.96 11.78
N LYS A 138 -0.28 17.27 12.06
CA LYS A 138 0.02 18.32 11.08
C LYS A 138 1.40 18.16 10.42
N ALA A 139 2.38 17.52 11.08
CA ALA A 139 3.71 17.31 10.52
C ALA A 139 3.70 16.22 9.43
N GLY A 140 3.03 15.08 9.66
CA GLY A 140 2.85 14.06 8.64
C GLY A 140 1.98 14.55 7.48
N ALA A 141 0.94 15.37 7.76
CA ALA A 141 0.18 16.05 6.71
C ALA A 141 1.06 16.97 5.83
N LYS A 142 2.09 17.60 6.41
CA LYS A 142 3.07 18.39 5.64
C LYS A 142 3.87 17.51 4.69
N TYR A 143 4.38 16.36 5.13
CA TYR A 143 5.09 15.43 4.26
C TYR A 143 4.20 14.92 3.12
N LEU A 144 2.95 14.55 3.42
CA LEU A 144 1.98 14.13 2.41
C LEU A 144 1.68 15.26 1.40
N SER A 145 1.57 16.51 1.86
CA SER A 145 1.39 17.65 0.95
C SER A 145 2.57 17.81 -0.02
N GLN A 146 3.80 17.62 0.44
CA GLN A 146 5.00 17.68 -0.41
C GLN A 146 5.04 16.52 -1.41
N LEU A 147 4.58 15.33 -1.01
CA LEU A 147 4.40 14.20 -1.92
C LEU A 147 3.38 14.55 -3.01
N LEU A 148 2.21 15.07 -2.64
CA LEU A 148 1.14 15.42 -3.59
C LEU A 148 1.55 16.51 -4.58
N GLU A 149 2.46 17.43 -4.23
CA GLU A 149 2.99 18.40 -5.19
C GLU A 149 3.87 17.76 -6.28
N LYS A 150 4.52 16.64 -5.98
CA LYS A 150 5.53 16.00 -6.84
C LYS A 150 5.01 14.76 -7.56
N ASN A 151 4.41 13.83 -6.81
CA ASN A 151 3.90 12.57 -7.30
C ASN A 151 2.61 12.79 -8.10
N GLY A 152 2.56 12.27 -9.32
CA GLY A 152 1.39 12.34 -10.21
C GLY A 152 0.66 11.01 -10.38
N THR A 153 0.99 9.99 -9.58
CA THR A 153 0.40 8.64 -9.69
C THR A 153 -0.66 8.40 -8.62
N LEU A 154 -0.49 8.95 -7.42
CA LEU A 154 -1.42 8.76 -6.32
C LEU A 154 -2.76 9.42 -6.65
N VAL A 155 -3.80 8.59 -6.78
CA VAL A 155 -5.17 8.99 -7.11
C VAL A 155 -6.02 9.14 -5.86
N GLU A 156 -5.80 8.28 -4.86
CA GLU A 156 -6.55 8.30 -3.62
C GLU A 156 -5.62 8.23 -2.40
N LEU A 157 -5.77 9.21 -1.51
CA LEU A 157 -5.13 9.26 -0.21
C LEU A 157 -6.21 9.39 0.87
N ASN A 158 -6.34 8.39 1.75
CA ASN A 158 -7.30 8.43 2.84
C ASN A 158 -6.62 8.68 4.19
N LEU A 159 -6.96 9.81 4.82
CA LEU A 159 -6.43 10.25 6.13
C LEU A 159 -7.50 10.35 7.22
N CYS A 160 -8.70 9.81 7.00
CA CYS A 160 -9.80 9.84 7.98
C CYS A 160 -9.33 9.36 9.37
N GLY A 161 -9.79 9.97 10.45
CA GLY A 161 -9.44 9.51 11.81
C GLY A 161 -7.99 9.75 12.24
N ASN A 162 -7.31 10.74 11.65
CA ASN A 162 -6.00 11.24 12.10
C ASN A 162 -6.14 12.63 12.77
N SER A 163 -5.05 13.14 13.35
CA SER A 163 -5.00 14.40 14.11
C SER A 163 -4.32 15.54 13.33
N ILE A 164 -4.65 15.70 12.04
CA ILE A 164 -3.95 16.66 11.15
C ILE A 164 -4.23 18.14 11.47
N GLY A 165 -5.42 18.44 12.01
CA GLY A 165 -5.88 19.80 12.35
C GLY A 165 -5.95 20.79 11.17
N ASP A 166 -6.33 22.03 11.47
CA ASP A 166 -6.50 23.11 10.47
C ASP A 166 -5.24 23.36 9.65
N GLN A 167 -4.08 23.31 10.31
CA GLN A 167 -2.81 23.54 9.63
C GLN A 167 -2.44 22.40 8.67
N GLY A 168 -2.72 21.15 9.03
CA GLY A 168 -2.56 20.01 8.13
C GLY A 168 -3.52 20.08 6.94
N ALA A 169 -4.78 20.44 7.19
CA ALA A 169 -5.76 20.67 6.13
C ALA A 169 -5.32 21.79 5.16
N LYS A 170 -4.76 22.89 5.69
CA LYS A 170 -4.19 23.98 4.88
C LYS A 170 -3.05 23.48 3.97
N TYR A 171 -2.12 22.66 4.49
CA TYR A 171 -1.04 22.12 3.67
C TYR A 171 -1.56 21.27 2.52
N LEU A 172 -2.50 20.36 2.79
CA LEU A 172 -3.09 19.49 1.78
C LEU A 172 -3.87 20.29 0.72
N ALA A 173 -4.67 21.28 1.13
CA ALA A 173 -5.39 22.16 0.21
C ALA A 173 -4.45 22.93 -0.73
N GLN A 174 -3.35 23.46 -0.20
CA GLN A 174 -2.34 24.18 -0.99
C GLN A 174 -1.63 23.26 -1.99
N ALA A 175 -1.31 22.03 -1.60
CA ALA A 175 -0.68 21.06 -2.48
C ALA A 175 -1.62 20.64 -3.62
N LEU A 176 -2.89 20.37 -3.33
CA LEU A 176 -3.89 19.98 -4.32
C LEU A 176 -4.15 21.10 -5.35
N ALA A 177 -4.22 22.37 -4.90
CA ALA A 177 -4.35 23.51 -5.81
C ALA A 177 -3.19 23.61 -6.83
N LYS A 178 -1.99 23.11 -6.49
CA LYS A 178 -0.85 23.02 -7.42
C LYS A 178 -0.89 21.75 -8.27
N ASN A 179 -1.46 20.67 -7.74
CA ASN A 179 -1.58 19.38 -8.44
C ASN A 179 -2.57 19.47 -9.63
N GLU A 180 -3.61 20.31 -9.55
CA GLU A 180 -4.56 20.54 -10.67
C GLU A 180 -3.88 20.94 -11.99
N VAL A 181 -2.72 21.61 -11.95
CA VAL A 181 -1.95 21.93 -13.15
C VAL A 181 -1.45 20.67 -13.87
N LYS A 182 -1.23 19.56 -13.17
CA LYS A 182 -0.79 18.27 -13.75
C LYS A 182 -1.94 17.42 -14.28
N LEU A 183 -3.12 17.48 -13.67
CA LEU A 183 -4.30 16.74 -14.12
C LEU A 183 -4.86 17.26 -15.45
N ASN A 184 -4.64 18.54 -15.77
CA ASN A 184 -5.03 19.12 -17.05
C ASN A 184 -4.23 18.59 -18.26
N PHE A 185 -3.14 17.84 -18.05
CA PHE A 185 -2.43 17.13 -19.13
C PHE A 185 -2.96 15.72 -19.39
N TYR A 186 -3.85 15.19 -18.54
CA TYR A 186 -4.55 13.93 -18.78
C TYR A 186 -5.98 14.11 -19.29
N LYS A 187 -6.42 15.36 -19.49
CA LYS A 187 -7.57 15.65 -20.34
C LYS A 187 -7.08 15.93 -21.76
N SER A 188 -7.14 14.93 -22.63
CA SER A 188 -7.15 15.13 -24.09
C SER A 188 -7.63 13.84 -24.80
N PRO A 189 -8.41 13.91 -25.89
CA PRO A 189 -9.27 14.98 -26.41
C PRO A 189 -10.74 14.88 -25.93
#